data_AF-A0A5C7EV37-F1
#
_entry.id   AF-A0A5C7EV37-F1
#
_cell.length_a   1.000
_cell.length_b   1.000
_cell.length_c   1.000
_cell.angle_alpha   90.00
_cell.angle_beta   90.00
_cell.angle_gamma   90.00
#
_symmetry.space_group_name_H-M   'P 1'
#
loop_
_entity.id
_entity.type
_entity.pdbx_description
1 polymer ?
#
loop_
_entity_poly.entity_id
_entity_poly.type
_entity_poly.pdbx_seq_one_letter_code
_entity_poly.pdbx_strand_id
1 'polypeptide(L)'
;MKTAFFPIFRTLLAVIIILTICSWSLDFDQTIVELSKFAMFSVIGAFYIIGAFLVKEYLLKILFISCGLFLVIMNFIPQSLLLTIIGICSILLPPVVAKFSPEFKDTEEKN
;
A
#
# COMPACT_ATOMS: atom_id res chain seq x y z
N MET A 1 9.14 0.67 -18.18
CA MET A 1 7.82 0.62 -17.49
C MET A 1 7.92 1.15 -16.06
N LYS A 2 8.61 2.28 -15.83
CA LYS A 2 8.84 2.84 -14.49
C LYS A 2 7.80 3.90 -14.08
N THR A 3 7.04 4.42 -15.04
CA THR A 3 6.05 5.49 -14.86
C THR A 3 4.63 5.00 -14.58
N ALA A 4 4.34 3.71 -14.76
CA ALA A 4 2.99 3.15 -14.54
C ALA A 4 2.71 2.79 -13.07
N PHE A 5 3.75 2.67 -12.24
CA PHE A 5 3.57 2.26 -10.84
C PHE A 5 2.85 3.32 -9.99
N PHE A 6 3.19 4.60 -10.23
CA PHE A 6 2.56 5.74 -9.56
C PHE A 6 1.05 5.90 -9.84
N PRO A 7 0.59 5.89 -11.11
CA PRO A 7 -0.85 5.99 -11.39
C PRO A 7 -1.62 4.76 -10.90
N ILE A 8 -1.07 3.55 -11.00
CA ILE A 8 -1.74 2.33 -10.53
C ILE A 8 -1.92 2.34 -9.01
N PHE A 9 -0.89 2.74 -8.26
CA PHE A 9 -0.99 2.90 -6.81
C PHE A 9 -2.02 3.98 -6.42
N ARG A 10 -2.07 5.09 -7.17
CA ARG A 10 -3.06 6.14 -6.96
C ARG A 10 -4.49 5.68 -7.24
N THR A 11 -4.71 4.88 -8.29
CA THR A 11 -6.01 4.28 -8.58
C THR A 11 -6.41 3.29 -7.50
N LEU A 12 -5.46 2.48 -7.01
CA LEU A 12 -5.71 1.54 -5.91
C LEU A 12 -6.14 2.27 -4.63
N LEU A 13 -5.45 3.35 -4.26
CA LEU A 13 -5.82 4.22 -3.14
C LEU A 13 -7.19 4.88 -3.33
N ALA A 14 -7.51 5.34 -4.54
CA ALA A 14 -8.82 5.92 -4.84
C ALA A 14 -9.95 4.90 -4.66
N VAL A 15 -9.75 3.66 -5.14
CA VAL A 15 -10.70 2.56 -4.95
C VAL A 15 -10.91 2.24 -3.47
N ILE A 16 -9.85 2.26 -2.66
CA ILE A 16 -9.92 2.03 -1.21
C ILE A 16 -10.76 3.11 -0.50
N ILE A 17 -10.57 4.37 -0.88
CA ILE A 17 -11.34 5.49 -0.32
C ILE A 17 -12.81 5.37 -0.70
N ILE A 18 -13.11 5.02 -1.96
CA ILE A 18 -14.49 4.80 -2.43
C ILE A 18 -15.16 3.66 -1.67
N LEU A 19 -14.49 2.53 -1.48
CA LEU A 19 -15.02 1.39 -0.70
C LEU A 19 -15.30 1.76 0.76
N THR A 20 -14.47 2.61 1.35
CA THR A 20 -14.68 3.12 2.71
C THR A 20 -15.92 4.03 2.78
N ILE A 21 -16.08 4.94 1.81
CA ILE A 21 -17.22 5.84 1.73
C ILE A 21 -18.53 5.07 1.45
N CYS A 22 -18.48 4.06 0.56
CA CYS A 22 -19.60 3.16 0.30
C CYS A 22 -19.97 2.35 1.55
N SER A 23 -18.98 1.85 2.30
CA SER A 23 -19.24 1.11 3.54
C SER A 23 -19.96 1.98 4.57
N TRP A 24 -19.59 3.25 4.65
CA TRP A 24 -20.21 4.23 5.53
C TRP A 24 -21.63 4.65 5.09
N SER A 25 -21.89 4.73 3.78
CA SER A 25 -23.23 5.08 3.25
C SER A 25 -24.25 3.96 3.30
N LEU A 26 -23.83 2.70 3.41
CA LEU A 26 -24.72 1.53 3.32
C LEU A 26 -24.98 0.81 4.67
N ASP A 27 -24.53 1.37 5.79
CA ASP A 27 -24.70 0.81 7.15
C ASP A 27 -24.32 -0.69 7.20
N PHE A 28 -23.13 -1.00 6.67
CA PHE A 28 -22.64 -2.36 6.64
C PHE A 28 -22.31 -2.89 8.03
N ASP A 29 -22.71 -4.14 8.29
CA ASP A 29 -22.37 -4.87 9.50
C ASP A 29 -20.85 -4.84 9.79
N GLN A 30 -20.48 -4.80 11.07
CA GLN A 30 -19.09 -4.66 11.51
C GLN A 30 -18.17 -5.74 10.91
N THR A 31 -18.72 -6.93 10.64
CA THR A 31 -18.03 -8.04 9.98
C THR A 31 -17.57 -7.68 8.56
N ILE A 32 -18.41 -6.97 7.79
CA ILE A 32 -18.10 -6.57 6.41
C ILE A 32 -17.04 -5.46 6.39
N VAL A 33 -17.07 -4.57 7.37
CA VAL A 33 -16.07 -3.50 7.51
C VAL A 33 -14.69 -4.08 7.85
N GLU A 34 -14.62 -5.06 8.76
CA GLU A 34 -13.36 -5.75 9.06
C GLU A 34 -12.84 -6.55 7.87
N LEU A 35 -13.72 -7.29 7.18
CA LEU A 35 -13.35 -8.04 5.99
C LEU A 35 -12.85 -7.12 4.85
N SER A 36 -13.46 -5.95 4.70
CA SER A 36 -13.03 -4.93 3.74
C SER A 36 -11.64 -4.40 4.06
N LYS A 37 -11.37 -4.05 5.33
CA LYS A 37 -10.02 -3.65 5.78
C LYS A 37 -9.00 -4.76 5.56
N PHE A 38 -9.38 -6.00 5.84
CA PHE A 38 -8.55 -7.17 5.60
C PHE A 38 -8.17 -7.30 4.12
N ALA A 39 -9.16 -7.20 3.23
CA ALA A 39 -8.94 -7.25 1.80
C ALA A 39 -8.03 -6.11 1.32
N MET A 40 -8.26 -4.88 1.82
CA MET A 40 -7.45 -3.71 1.45
C MET A 40 -5.98 -3.89 1.81
N PHE A 41 -5.67 -4.27 3.05
CA PHE A 41 -4.28 -4.46 3.49
C PHE A 41 -3.58 -5.59 2.75
N SER A 42 -4.27 -6.70 2.49
CA SER A 42 -3.70 -7.80 1.69
C SER A 42 -3.43 -7.42 0.24
N VAL A 43 -4.36 -6.70 -0.42
CA VAL A 43 -4.19 -6.27 -1.81
C VAL A 43 -3.03 -5.29 -1.93
N ILE A 44 -2.92 -4.32 -1.01
CA ILE A 44 -1.79 -3.37 -0.99
C ILE A 44 -0.47 -4.10 -0.69
N GLY A 45 -0.48 -5.04 0.26
CA GLY A 45 0.70 -5.82 0.60
C GLY A 45 1.23 -6.63 -0.59
N ALA A 46 0.33 -7.33 -1.30
CA ALA A 46 0.67 -8.05 -2.53
C ALA A 46 1.19 -7.10 -3.62
N PHE A 47 0.57 -5.92 -3.77
CA PHE A 47 1.01 -4.91 -4.72
C PHE A 47 2.43 -4.43 -4.44
N TYR A 48 2.78 -4.22 -3.16
CA TYR A 48 4.13 -3.85 -2.76
C TYR A 48 5.16 -4.94 -3.06
N ILE A 49 4.83 -6.21 -2.80
CA ILE A 49 5.73 -7.34 -3.10
C ILE A 49 5.98 -7.43 -4.60
N ILE A 50 4.93 -7.36 -5.43
CA ILE A 50 5.06 -7.38 -6.90
C ILE A 50 5.86 -6.17 -7.38
N GLY A 51 5.56 -4.98 -6.84
CA GLY A 51 6.27 -3.74 -7.13
C GLY A 51 7.76 -3.79 -6.82
N ALA A 52 8.15 -4.47 -5.74
CA ALA A 52 9.54 -4.62 -5.37
C ALA A 52 10.38 -5.33 -6.44
N PHE A 53 9.78 -6.25 -7.22
CA PHE A 53 10.47 -6.91 -8.32
C PHE A 53 10.76 -5.97 -9.50
N LEU A 54 10.04 -4.86 -9.62
CA LEU A 54 10.25 -3.85 -10.66
C LEU A 54 11.31 -2.80 -10.28
N VAL A 55 11.69 -2.70 -9.00
CA VAL A 55 12.68 -1.75 -8.51
C VAL A 55 14.10 -2.33 -8.65
N LYS A 56 15.03 -1.53 -9.18
CA LYS A 56 16.45 -1.94 -9.33
C LYS A 56 17.25 -1.72 -8.04
N GLU A 57 17.01 -0.63 -7.32
CA GLU A 57 17.64 -0.35 -6.04
C GLU A 57 17.34 -1.43 -4.99
N TYR A 58 18.39 -2.07 -4.48
CA TYR A 58 18.29 -3.15 -3.50
C TYR A 58 17.64 -2.70 -2.18
N LEU A 59 17.93 -1.49 -1.72
CA LEU A 59 17.35 -0.92 -0.48
C LEU A 59 15.83 -0.70 -0.61
N LEU A 60 15.39 -0.09 -1.71
CA LEU A 60 13.95 0.10 -1.97
C LEU A 60 13.23 -1.22 -2.18
N LYS A 61 13.86 -2.17 -2.87
CA LYS A 61 13.31 -3.51 -3.05
C LYS A 61 13.06 -4.22 -1.72
N ILE A 62 14.03 -4.19 -0.80
CA ILE A 62 13.86 -4.77 0.55
C ILE A 62 12.74 -4.05 1.30
N LEU A 63 12.72 -2.71 1.27
CA LEU A 63 11.71 -1.91 1.96
C LEU A 63 10.27 -2.23 1.47
N PHE A 64 10.09 -2.36 0.15
CA PHE A 64 8.82 -2.72 -0.46
C PHE A 64 8.40 -4.14 -0.06
N ILE A 65 9.32 -5.12 -0.10
CA ILE A 65 9.03 -6.50 0.32
C ILE A 65 8.69 -6.56 1.80
N SER A 66 9.47 -5.89 2.66
CA SER A 66 9.26 -5.92 4.10
C SER A 66 7.94 -5.25 4.49
N CYS A 67 7.61 -4.08 3.91
CA CYS A 67 6.33 -3.42 4.16
C CYS A 67 5.17 -4.27 3.63
N GLY A 68 5.29 -4.79 2.40
CA GLY A 68 4.23 -5.61 1.79
C GLY A 68 3.97 -6.90 2.57
N LEU A 69 5.02 -7.58 3.01
CA LEU A 69 4.90 -8.79 3.83
C LEU A 69 4.32 -8.49 5.21
N PHE A 70 4.73 -7.38 5.84
CA PHE A 70 4.17 -6.93 7.11
C PHE A 70 2.66 -6.66 7.01
N LEU A 71 2.22 -5.97 5.95
CA LEU A 71 0.82 -5.69 5.65
C LEU A 71 -0.05 -6.95 5.50
N VAL A 72 0.53 -8.03 4.95
CA VAL A 72 -0.16 -9.32 4.83
C VAL A 72 -0.18 -10.07 6.17
N ILE A 73 0.94 -10.10 6.90
CA ILE A 73 1.06 -10.85 8.17
C ILE A 73 0.18 -10.22 9.26
N MET A 74 0.14 -8.89 9.36
CA MET A 74 -0.64 -8.20 10.38
C MET A 74 -2.15 -8.49 10.28
N ASN A 75 -2.59 -8.98 9.13
CA ASN A 75 -3.98 -9.32 8.85
C ASN A 75 -4.45 -10.59 9.58
N PHE A 76 -3.52 -11.48 9.94
CA PHE A 76 -3.81 -12.71 10.70
C PHE A 76 -3.74 -12.50 12.21
N ILE A 77 -3.38 -11.30 12.66
CA ILE A 77 -3.25 -10.93 14.06
C ILE A 77 -4.46 -10.08 14.44
N PRO A 78 -5.07 -10.27 15.63
CA PRO A 78 -6.21 -9.46 16.07
C PRO A 78 -5.89 -7.96 15.97
N GLN A 79 -6.77 -7.22 15.28
CA GLN A 79 -6.55 -5.80 15.02
C GLN A 79 -6.45 -5.03 16.35
N SER A 80 -5.25 -4.54 16.63
CA SER A 80 -5.03 -3.53 17.66
C SER A 80 -4.85 -2.17 17.00
N LEU A 81 -5.19 -1.12 17.72
CA LEU A 81 -5.04 0.26 17.27
C LEU A 81 -3.58 0.54 16.81
N LEU A 82 -2.60 -0.06 17.51
CA LEU A 82 -1.18 0.01 17.17
C LEU A 82 -0.85 -0.67 15.84
N LEU A 83 -1.39 -1.87 15.59
CA LEU A 83 -1.18 -2.59 14.33
C LEU A 83 -1.72 -1.79 13.14
N THR A 84 -2.90 -1.17 13.30
CA THR A 84 -3.50 -0.33 12.25
C THR A 84 -2.63 0.89 11.93
N ILE A 85 -2.07 1.57 12.94
CA ILE A 85 -1.16 2.71 12.75
C ILE A 85 0.10 2.26 12.00
N ILE A 86 0.73 1.16 12.42
CA ILE A 86 1.95 0.63 11.79
C ILE A 86 1.66 0.18 10.35
N GLY A 87 0.49 -0.39 10.10
CA GLY A 87 0.02 -0.73 8.75
C GLY A 87 -0.09 0.49 7.84
N ILE A 88 -0.70 1.57 8.33
CA ILE A 88 -0.79 2.84 7.58
C ILE A 88 0.61 3.41 7.32
N CYS A 89 1.49 3.43 8.32
CA CYS A 89 2.89 3.83 8.13
C CYS A 89 3.59 2.98 7.06
N SER A 90 3.37 1.66 7.06
CA SER A 90 3.94 0.74 6.07
C SER A 90 3.40 0.96 4.65
N ILE A 91 2.20 1.54 4.51
CA ILE A 91 1.65 1.95 3.20
C ILE A 91 2.28 3.26 2.72
N LEU A 92 2.56 4.21 3.62
CA LEU A 92 3.10 5.52 3.26
C LEU A 92 4.62 5.53 3.10
N LEU A 93 5.34 4.69 3.84
CA LEU A 93 6.80 4.72 3.86
C LEU A 93 7.43 4.40 2.49
N PRO A 94 7.05 3.34 1.77
CA PRO A 94 7.67 2.99 0.50
C PRO A 94 7.57 4.08 -0.59
N PRO A 95 6.41 4.74 -0.81
CA PRO A 95 6.31 5.79 -1.83
C PRO A 95 6.98 7.10 -1.40
N VAL A 96 7.00 7.43 -0.10
CA VAL A 96 7.75 8.59 0.41
C VAL A 96 9.25 8.38 0.16
N VAL A 97 9.79 7.22 0.53
CA VAL A 97 11.22 6.90 0.31
C VAL A 97 11.54 6.81 -1.18
N ALA A 98 10.65 6.22 -1.99
CA ALA A 98 10.82 6.16 -3.45
C ALA A 98 10.91 7.57 -4.06
N LYS A 99 10.13 8.54 -3.59
CA LYS A 99 10.17 9.93 -4.07
C LYS A 99 11.49 10.65 -3.73
N PHE A 100 12.14 10.27 -2.63
CA PHE A 100 13.44 10.83 -2.25
C PHE A 100 14.63 10.10 -2.88
N SER A 101 14.45 8.88 -3.40
CA SER A 101 15.53 8.14 -4.07
C SER A 101 15.85 8.74 -5.45
N PRO A 102 17.14 8.88 -5.79
CA PRO A 102 17.59 9.37 -7.10
C PRO A 102 17.08 8.51 -8.27
N GLU A 103 16.69 7.25 -8.04
CA GLU A 103 16.15 6.37 -9.09
C GLU A 103 14.81 6.85 -9.68
N PHE A 104 14.05 7.68 -8.94
CA PHE A 104 12.80 8.30 -9.41
C PHE A 104 12.93 9.78 -9.77
N LYS A 105 13.89 10.52 -9.17
CA LYS A 105 14.13 11.93 -9.50
C LYS A 105 14.58 12.16 -10.94
N ASP A 106 15.34 11.23 -11.52
CA ASP A 106 15.81 11.32 -12.91
C ASP A 106 14.68 11.25 -13.95
N THR A 107 13.47 10.84 -13.55
CA THR A 107 12.33 10.65 -14.45
C THR A 107 11.36 11.86 -14.48
N GLU A 108 11.34 12.70 -13.45
CA GLU A 108 10.46 13.89 -13.42
C GLU A 108 11.06 15.12 -14.12
N GLU A 109 12.38 15.18 -14.34
CA GLU A 109 13.04 16.30 -15.04
C GLU A 109 12.93 16.23 -16.58
N LYS A 110 12.26 15.21 -17.13
CA LYS A 110 12.04 15.00 -18.57
C LYS A 110 10.57 15.02 -19.01
N ASN A 111 9.70 15.72 -18.28
CA ASN A 111 8.37 16.11 -18.77
C ASN A 111 8.23 17.62 -18.83
#